data_AF-A0AAP9DXM3-F1
#
_entry.id   AF-A0AAP9DXM3-F1
#
_cell.length_a   1.000
_cell.length_b   1.000
_cell.length_c   1.000
_cell.angle_alpha   90.00
_cell.angle_beta   90.00
_cell.angle_gamma   90.00
#
_symmetry.space_group_name_H-M   'P 1'
#
loop_
_entity.id
_entity.type
_entity.pdbx_description
1 polymer ?
#
loop_
_entity_poly.entity_id
_entity_poly.type
_entity_poly.pdbx_seq_one_letter_code
_entity_poly.pdbx_strand_id
1 'polypeptide(L)'
;MLTKAKELLPLMKRIIEYSGSIHRQEDGSEGKPEEMARLKQEYAALLEGMSREDLLLIRTVANIGDSERGHRFSREKGKGEIQETIFEIEIRSTPEELLATYHQYLVYHTKEQEIQNFRYRVDVPCNLTEGIQILGL
;
A
#
# COMPACT_ATOMS: atom_id res chain seq x y z
N MET A 1 8.11 15.06 8.08
CA MET A 1 7.33 13.91 7.57
C MET A 1 8.14 12.61 7.62
N LEU A 2 9.40 12.58 7.17
CA LEU A 2 10.21 11.35 7.19
C LEU A 2 10.30 10.69 8.58
N THR A 3 10.54 11.46 9.64
CA THR A 3 10.53 10.96 11.03
C THR A 3 9.22 10.23 11.37
N LYS A 4 8.09 10.85 11.04
CA LYS A 4 6.76 10.26 11.26
C LYS A 4 6.54 9.01 10.39
N ALA A 5 7.04 8.99 9.15
CA ALA A 5 6.97 7.80 8.30
C ALA A 5 7.74 6.62 8.92
N LYS A 6 8.92 6.87 9.50
CA LYS A 6 9.69 5.85 10.25
C LYS A 6 8.93 5.32 11.46
N GLU A 7 8.27 6.20 12.22
CA GLU A 7 7.41 5.80 13.35
C GLU A 7 6.23 4.92 12.91
N LEU A 8 5.70 5.14 11.70
CA LEU A 8 4.59 4.37 11.14
C LEU A 8 5.02 3.04 10.49
N LEU A 9 6.32 2.76 10.36
CA LEU A 9 6.82 1.54 9.72
C LEU A 9 6.19 0.24 10.28
N PRO A 10 6.03 0.06 11.60
CA PRO A 10 5.36 -1.14 12.12
C PRO A 10 3.92 -1.27 11.64
N LEU A 11 3.20 -0.15 11.48
CA LEU A 11 1.82 -0.15 10.97
C LEU A 11 1.79 -0.45 9.47
N MET A 12 2.73 0.08 8.70
CA MET A 12 2.85 -0.24 7.26
C MET A 12 3.08 -1.73 7.03
N LYS A 13 3.96 -2.36 7.82
CA LYS A 13 4.18 -3.82 7.77
C LYS A 13 2.91 -4.62 8.08
N ARG A 14 2.14 -4.22 9.10
CA ARG A 14 0.85 -4.85 9.41
C ARG A 14 -0.17 -4.69 8.29
N ILE A 15 -0.21 -3.54 7.62
CA ILE A 15 -1.07 -3.33 6.44
C ILE A 15 -0.70 -4.30 5.32
N ILE A 16 0.60 -4.44 5.01
CA ILE A 16 1.11 -5.39 4.00
C ILE A 16 0.68 -6.82 4.35
N GLU A 17 0.85 -7.23 5.61
CA GLU A 17 0.49 -8.57 6.08
C GLU A 17 -1.01 -8.86 5.95
N TYR A 18 -1.88 -7.96 6.44
CA TYR A 18 -3.33 -8.16 6.36
C TYR A 18 -3.83 -8.14 4.92
N SER A 19 -3.47 -7.13 4.14
CA SER A 19 -3.91 -6.99 2.75
C SER A 19 -3.43 -8.17 1.90
N GLY A 20 -2.17 -8.60 2.06
CA GLY A 20 -1.64 -9.77 1.37
C GLY A 20 -2.31 -11.08 1.81
N SER A 21 -2.65 -11.24 3.09
CA SER A 21 -3.33 -12.45 3.58
C SER A 21 -4.78 -12.54 3.10
N ILE A 22 -5.49 -11.41 3.08
CA ILE A 22 -6.86 -11.34 2.53
C ILE A 22 -6.83 -11.70 1.04
N HIS A 23 -5.90 -11.11 0.27
CA HIS A 23 -5.81 -11.39 -1.16
C HIS A 23 -5.51 -12.87 -1.47
N ARG A 24 -4.54 -13.48 -0.79
CA ARG A 24 -4.21 -14.91 -0.97
C ARG A 24 -5.38 -15.83 -0.66
N GLN A 25 -6.18 -15.51 0.36
CA GLN A 25 -7.34 -16.33 0.70
C GLN A 25 -8.53 -16.10 -0.26
N GLU A 26 -8.66 -14.92 -0.88
CA GLU A 26 -9.67 -14.65 -1.93
C GLU A 26 -9.36 -15.38 -3.25
N ASP A 27 -8.08 -15.53 -3.59
CA ASP A 27 -7.63 -16.20 -4.83
C ASP A 27 -7.70 -17.75 -4.80
N GLY A 28 -8.23 -18.32 -3.72
CA GLY A 28 -8.79 -19.68 -3.75
C GLY A 28 -7.91 -20.83 -3.27
N SER A 29 -6.86 -20.58 -2.48
CA SER A 29 -6.00 -21.67 -1.96
C SER A 29 -6.32 -22.15 -0.53
N GLU A 30 -6.90 -21.33 0.36
CA GLU A 30 -6.93 -21.67 1.81
C GLU A 30 -8.16 -21.21 2.64
N GLY A 31 -9.17 -20.56 2.04
CA GLY A 31 -10.15 -19.78 2.80
C GLY A 31 -11.14 -20.57 3.67
N LYS A 32 -10.91 -20.61 4.99
CA LYS A 32 -11.99 -20.81 5.98
C LYS A 32 -12.79 -19.49 6.08
N PRO A 33 -14.10 -19.48 5.77
CA PRO A 33 -14.90 -18.24 5.76
C PRO A 33 -14.84 -17.43 7.05
N GLU A 34 -14.77 -18.12 8.19
CA GLU A 34 -14.68 -17.50 9.52
C GLU A 34 -13.34 -16.80 9.75
N GLU A 35 -12.24 -17.37 9.26
CA GLU A 35 -10.90 -16.81 9.38
C GLU A 35 -10.75 -15.58 8.49
N MET A 36 -11.29 -15.64 7.27
CA MET A 36 -11.37 -14.50 6.35
C MET A 36 -12.18 -13.36 6.97
N ALA A 37 -13.36 -13.65 7.54
CA ALA A 37 -14.19 -12.64 8.19
C ALA A 37 -13.45 -11.96 9.36
N ARG A 38 -12.74 -12.75 10.19
CA ARG A 38 -11.91 -12.23 11.27
C ARG A 38 -10.79 -11.32 10.76
N LEU A 39 -10.03 -11.75 9.74
CA LEU A 39 -8.96 -10.95 9.15
C LEU A 39 -9.46 -9.63 8.57
N LYS A 40 -10.58 -9.66 7.85
CA LYS A 40 -11.22 -8.44 7.32
C LYS A 40 -11.67 -7.49 8.43
N GLN A 41 -12.18 -8.02 9.53
CA GLN A 41 -12.59 -7.22 10.69
C GLN A 41 -11.39 -6.61 11.42
N GLU A 42 -10.34 -7.39 11.67
CA GLU A 42 -9.10 -6.91 12.30
C GLU A 42 -8.41 -5.85 11.45
N TYR A 43 -8.40 -6.03 10.13
CA TYR A 43 -7.85 -5.05 9.19
C TYR A 43 -8.68 -3.77 9.17
N ALA A 44 -10.00 -3.87 9.15
CA ALA A 44 -10.88 -2.69 9.25
C ALA A 44 -10.64 -1.93 10.55
N ALA A 45 -10.57 -2.62 11.70
CA ALA A 45 -10.30 -2.00 12.99
C ALA A 45 -8.93 -1.32 13.04
N LEU A 46 -7.89 -1.93 12.43
CA LEU A 46 -6.57 -1.33 12.29
C LEU A 46 -6.64 0.01 11.55
N LEU A 47 -7.31 0.06 10.40
CA LEU A 47 -7.44 1.27 9.58
C LEU A 47 -8.31 2.34 10.26
N GLU A 48 -9.41 1.93 10.89
CA GLU A 48 -10.31 2.84 11.61
C GLU A 48 -9.65 3.46 12.84
N GLY A 49 -8.71 2.75 13.48
CA GLY A 49 -7.94 3.24 14.62
C GLY A 49 -6.88 4.29 14.29
N MET A 50 -6.51 4.45 13.01
CA MET A 50 -5.49 5.42 12.58
C MET A 50 -6.05 6.84 12.47
N SER A 51 -5.19 7.85 12.66
CA SER A 51 -5.54 9.22 12.30
C SER A 51 -5.63 9.37 10.78
N ARG A 52 -6.32 10.42 10.32
CA ARG A 52 -6.35 10.76 8.90
C ARG A 52 -4.94 11.01 8.38
N GLU A 53 -4.14 11.75 9.14
CA GLU A 53 -2.78 12.15 8.76
C GLU A 53 -1.86 10.94 8.63
N ASP A 54 -1.98 9.95 9.52
CA ASP A 54 -1.21 8.69 9.41
C ASP A 54 -1.60 7.91 8.15
N LEU A 55 -2.89 7.79 7.86
CA LEU A 55 -3.38 7.13 6.64
C LEU A 55 -2.87 7.82 5.38
N LEU A 56 -2.92 9.16 5.34
CA LEU A 56 -2.41 9.93 4.20
C LEU A 56 -0.91 9.75 4.03
N LEU A 57 -0.14 9.73 5.12
CA LEU A 57 1.30 9.53 5.04
C LEU A 57 1.65 8.11 4.57
N ILE A 58 0.95 7.08 5.05
CA ILE A 58 1.12 5.70 4.56
C ILE A 58 0.73 5.62 3.07
N ARG A 59 -0.34 6.30 2.66
CA ARG A 59 -0.75 6.39 1.26
C ARG A 59 0.29 7.09 0.40
N THR A 60 0.92 8.14 0.91
CA THR A 60 2.06 8.80 0.25
C THR A 60 3.19 7.81 -0.01
N VAL A 61 3.57 6.99 0.98
CA VAL A 61 4.60 5.95 0.81
C VAL A 61 4.20 4.95 -0.28
N ALA A 62 2.96 4.46 -0.27
CA ALA A 62 2.47 3.57 -1.32
C ALA A 62 2.50 4.22 -2.72
N ASN A 63 2.09 5.49 -2.84
CA ASN A 63 2.13 6.19 -4.12
C ASN A 63 3.56 6.39 -4.64
N ILE A 64 4.54 6.61 -3.75
CA ILE A 64 5.97 6.66 -4.10
C ILE A 64 6.41 5.32 -4.70
N GLY A 65 6.04 4.20 -4.07
CA GLY A 65 6.33 2.87 -4.61
C GLY A 65 5.70 2.64 -5.98
N ASP A 66 4.42 2.96 -6.14
CA ASP A 66 3.71 2.84 -7.43
C ASP A 66 4.35 3.69 -8.54
N SER A 67 4.74 4.93 -8.21
CA SER A 67 5.07 5.94 -9.21
C SER A 67 6.57 6.03 -9.53
N GLU A 68 7.43 5.90 -8.53
CA GLU A 68 8.88 5.96 -8.75
C GLU A 68 9.42 4.61 -9.24
N ARG A 69 8.90 3.49 -8.71
CA ARG A 69 9.28 2.12 -9.10
C ARG A 69 8.13 1.11 -8.93
N GLY A 70 7.07 1.21 -9.71
CA GLY A 70 5.96 0.25 -9.59
C GLY A 70 6.21 -1.08 -10.30
N HIS A 71 5.91 -2.19 -9.63
CA HIS A 71 5.64 -3.47 -10.31
C HIS A 71 4.40 -3.29 -11.20
N ARG A 72 4.58 -3.19 -12.52
CA ARG A 72 3.46 -3.04 -13.43
C ARG A 72 2.96 -4.40 -13.87
N PHE A 73 1.86 -4.83 -13.26
CA PHE A 73 1.18 -6.06 -13.64
C PHE A 73 0.28 -5.79 -14.85
N SER A 74 0.70 -6.25 -16.03
CA SER A 74 -0.12 -6.21 -17.23
C SER A 74 -0.67 -7.60 -17.53
N ARG A 75 -1.95 -7.68 -17.86
CA ARG A 75 -2.55 -8.92 -18.36
C ARG A 75 -2.54 -8.85 -19.88
N GLU A 76 -1.73 -9.67 -20.52
CA GLU A 76 -1.71 -9.73 -21.98
C GLU A 76 -3.08 -10.24 -22.46
N LYS A 77 -3.80 -9.47 -23.29
CA LYS A 77 -5.11 -9.90 -23.83
C LYS A 77 -4.93 -11.24 -24.55
N GLY A 78 -5.55 -12.30 -24.03
CA GLY A 78 -5.54 -13.63 -24.62
C GLY A 78 -4.60 -14.64 -23.95
N LYS A 79 -3.77 -14.22 -22.98
CA LYS A 79 -3.03 -15.13 -22.09
C LYS A 79 -3.48 -14.88 -20.66
N GLY A 80 -3.77 -15.95 -19.92
CA GLY A 80 -4.14 -15.86 -18.51
C GLY A 80 -3.00 -15.38 -17.60
N GLU A 81 -1.78 -15.26 -18.13
CA GLU A 81 -0.57 -14.90 -17.41
C GLU A 81 -0.51 -13.39 -17.15
N ILE A 82 -0.22 -13.05 -15.88
CA ILE A 82 0.09 -11.70 -15.45
C ILE A 82 1.58 -11.49 -15.73
N GLN A 83 1.92 -10.53 -16.59
CA GLN A 83 3.29 -10.13 -16.85
C GLN A 83 3.65 -8.95 -15.95
N GLU A 84 4.61 -9.16 -15.07
CA GLU A 84 5.20 -8.13 -14.22
C GLU A 84 6.32 -7.42 -14.97
N THR A 85 6.25 -6.10 -15.06
CA THR A 85 7.33 -5.26 -15.58
C THR A 85 7.86 -4.37 -14.47
N ILE A 86 9.16 -4.46 -14.20
CA ILE A 86 9.87 -3.61 -13.26
C ILE A 86 10.66 -2.59 -14.07
N PHE A 87 10.49 -1.30 -13.77
CA PHE A 87 11.25 -0.22 -14.38
C PHE A 87 12.36 0.23 -13.43
N GLU A 88 13.62 0.01 -13.81
CA GLU A 88 14.77 0.54 -13.07
C GLU A 88 15.05 1.98 -13.53
N ILE A 89 14.37 2.94 -12.89
CA ILE A 89 14.58 4.37 -13.11
C ILE A 89 15.40 4.93 -11.94
N GLU A 90 16.40 5.74 -12.24
CA GLU A 90 17.18 6.46 -11.22
C GLU A 90 16.29 7.45 -10.47
N ILE A 91 16.11 7.24 -9.17
CA ILE A 91 15.41 8.18 -8.29
C ILE A 91 16.39 9.26 -7.86
N ARG A 92 16.16 10.49 -8.29
CA ARG A 92 17.04 11.64 -8.00
C ARG A 92 16.59 12.50 -6.82
N SER A 93 15.33 12.37 -6.43
CA SER A 93 14.75 13.12 -5.31
C SER A 93 15.12 12.48 -3.97
N THR A 94 15.33 13.31 -2.97
CA THR A 94 15.52 12.88 -1.57
C THR A 94 14.22 12.31 -0.98
N PRO A 95 14.29 11.46 0.07
CA PRO A 95 13.10 10.96 0.75
C PRO A 95 12.14 12.06 1.21
N GLU A 96 12.66 13.18 1.69
CA GLU A 96 11.88 14.34 2.12
C GLU A 96 11.15 15.01 0.95
N GLU A 97 11.82 15.19 -0.19
CA GLU A 97 11.23 15.76 -1.42
C GLU A 97 10.15 14.84 -2.00
N LEU A 98 10.37 13.53 -1.98
CA LEU A 98 9.38 12.54 -2.41
C LEU A 98 8.14 12.61 -1.53
N LEU A 99 8.31 12.56 -0.20
CA LEU A 99 7.18 12.67 0.72
C LEU A 99 6.41 13.98 0.52
N ALA A 100 7.09 15.12 0.35
CA ALA A 100 6.44 16.40 0.08
C ALA A 100 5.64 16.38 -1.23
N THR A 101 6.27 15.91 -2.30
CA THR A 101 5.69 15.86 -3.64
C THR A 101 4.45 14.99 -3.70
N TYR A 102 4.49 13.79 -3.12
CA TYR A 102 3.38 12.85 -3.21
C TYR A 102 2.28 13.13 -2.18
N HIS A 103 2.62 13.74 -1.04
CA HIS A 103 1.63 14.07 -0.01
C HIS A 103 0.70 15.22 -0.43
N GLN A 104 1.21 16.19 -1.21
CA GLN A 104 0.42 17.36 -1.62
C GLN A 104 -0.83 16.98 -2.44
N TYR A 105 -0.82 15.84 -3.12
CA TYR A 105 -1.95 15.37 -3.93
C TYR A 105 -3.07 14.74 -3.10
N LEU A 106 -2.81 14.42 -1.83
CA LEU A 106 -3.73 13.71 -0.95
C LEU A 106 -4.41 14.64 0.06
N VAL A 107 -4.04 15.92 0.11
CA VAL A 107 -4.52 16.86 1.13
C VAL A 107 -6.04 17.04 1.17
N TYR A 108 -6.72 16.75 0.05
CA TYR A 108 -8.18 16.84 -0.07
C TYR A 108 -8.91 15.53 0.28
N HIS A 109 -8.18 14.44 0.47
CA HIS A 109 -8.79 13.14 0.75
C HIS A 109 -9.28 13.07 2.20
N THR A 110 -10.45 12.46 2.39
CA THR A 110 -11.00 12.18 3.72
C THR A 110 -10.44 10.89 4.30
N LYS A 111 -10.58 10.71 5.62
CA LYS A 111 -10.19 9.46 6.28
C LYS A 111 -10.92 8.26 5.67
N GLU A 112 -12.22 8.40 5.43
CA GLU A 112 -13.07 7.34 4.89
C GLU A 112 -12.63 6.95 3.48
N GLN A 113 -12.27 7.93 2.63
CA GLN A 113 -11.74 7.68 1.30
C GLN A 113 -10.44 6.88 1.34
N GLU A 114 -9.54 7.17 2.28
CA GLU A 114 -8.30 6.41 2.46
C GLU A 114 -8.56 5.00 2.97
N ILE A 115 -9.46 4.83 3.94
CA ILE A 115 -9.85 3.50 4.43
C ILE A 115 -10.39 2.65 3.27
N GLN A 116 -11.29 3.19 2.44
CA GLN A 116 -11.80 2.45 1.28
C GLN A 116 -10.69 2.12 0.27
N ASN A 117 -9.75 3.05 0.03
CA ASN A 117 -8.61 2.78 -0.84
C ASN A 117 -7.77 1.60 -0.34
N PHE A 118 -7.41 1.57 0.94
CA PHE A 118 -6.63 0.47 1.52
C PHE A 118 -7.39 -0.87 1.49
N ARG A 119 -8.72 -0.86 1.61
CA ARG A 119 -9.53 -2.08 1.61
C ARG A 119 -9.70 -2.73 0.24
N TYR A 120 -9.76 -1.95 -0.83
CA TYR A 120 -10.11 -2.47 -2.17
C TYR A 120 -8.94 -2.57 -3.14
N ARG A 121 -7.80 -1.96 -2.83
CA ARG A 121 -6.64 -1.98 -3.72
C ARG A 121 -5.73 -3.18 -3.44
N VAL A 122 -5.69 -4.09 -4.40
CA VAL A 122 -4.87 -5.32 -4.36
C VAL A 122 -3.36 -5.04 -4.45
N ASP A 123 -2.98 -3.89 -5.01
CA ASP A 123 -1.61 -3.44 -5.23
C ASP A 123 -0.97 -2.80 -3.99
N VAL A 124 -1.76 -2.52 -2.93
CA VAL A 124 -1.29 -1.89 -1.69
C VAL A 124 -0.05 -2.57 -1.10
N PRO A 125 0.02 -3.91 -0.94
CA PRO A 125 1.18 -4.55 -0.35
C PRO A 125 2.47 -4.32 -1.15
N CYS A 126 2.39 -4.44 -2.48
CA CYS A 126 3.55 -4.29 -3.36
C CYS A 126 4.03 -2.83 -3.36
N ASN A 127 3.10 -1.89 -3.58
CA ASN A 127 3.39 -0.47 -3.63
C ASN A 127 3.95 0.05 -2.30
N LEU A 128 3.39 -0.40 -1.17
CA LEU A 128 3.87 0.03 0.15
C LEU A 128 5.24 -0.57 0.48
N THR A 129 5.50 -1.82 0.07
CA THR A 129 6.81 -2.47 0.23
C THR A 129 7.89 -1.71 -0.54
N GLU A 130 7.63 -1.37 -1.80
CA GLU A 130 8.60 -0.62 -2.62
C GLU A 130 8.81 0.79 -2.07
N GLY A 131 7.73 1.49 -1.69
CA GLY A 131 7.82 2.83 -1.12
C GLY A 131 8.69 2.88 0.14
N ILE A 132 8.60 1.86 1.00
CA ILE A 132 9.48 1.68 2.17
C ILE A 132 10.95 1.56 1.75
N GLN A 133 11.24 0.75 0.72
CA GLN A 133 12.60 0.55 0.23
C GLN A 133 13.18 1.82 -0.38
N ILE A 134 12.41 2.53 -1.20
CA ILE A 134 12.81 3.81 -1.82
C ILE A 134 13.17 4.84 -0.76
N LEU A 135 12.37 4.95 0.30
CA LEU A 135 12.56 5.94 1.36
C LEU A 135 13.59 5.53 2.42
N GLY A 136 14.09 4.29 2.38
CA GLY A 136 15.03 3.76 3.37
C GLY A 136 14.44 3.76 4.79
N LEU A 137 13.18 3.31 4.92
CA LEU A 137 12.46 3.25 6.21
C LEU A 137 12.77 1.96 6.99
#